data_AF-A0A179FAX6-F1
#
_entry.id   AF-A0A179FAX6-F1
#
_cell.length_a   1.000
_cell.length_b   1.000
_cell.length_c   1.000
_cell.angle_alpha   90.00
_cell.angle_beta   90.00
_cell.angle_gamma   90.00
#
_symmetry.space_group_name_H-M   'P 1'
#
loop_
_entity.id
_entity.type
_entity.pdbx_description
1 polymer ?
#
loop_
_entity_poly.entity_id
_entity_poly.type
_entity_poly.pdbx_seq_one_letter_code
_entity_poly.pdbx_strand_id
1 'polypeptide(L)'
;MQILLLGHCLLILPRIVAGLCECGYVANDLWNGTKSQPFTNAFESDFVNSKEISKNKQWRPQQFDMTAQAARGKYGMAFTTDNVASCSNSGGDARDFCPANDKGLALRVTSQLKGDAIPVAEVAAVNSGFKWGSYRAGMKFPAMNGTCAAFFWYFNDTQEIDFEFLSREYNADEKVFPVNLVIHSKKSMEQGYDAKKTDTFKRVNLDFDPTKGFHEYRFDYMPGRVLFYADSVLLAEMAGQDMPSAAGRLMLRHWSNGDPKWSGGPPKEDSILTVSYVKAFFNSSDGEGSSNWDEGCRKSNTPVCVIPNGTAGNASTGGQYFTGSGVCSGPREGLQLTPMVLLTFALVVGILW
;
A
#
# COMPACT_ATOMS: atom_id res chain seq x y z
N MET A 1 0.72 -73.20 -1.15
CA MET A 1 -0.44 -72.38 -0.77
C MET A 1 -0.06 -71.53 0.44
N GLN A 2 0.38 -70.28 0.21
CA GLN A 2 0.18 -69.12 1.09
C GLN A 2 0.82 -67.90 0.41
N ILE A 3 -0.03 -67.00 -0.05
CA ILE A 3 0.29 -65.71 -0.65
C ILE A 3 0.41 -64.72 0.51
N LEU A 4 1.55 -64.07 0.68
CA LEU A 4 1.72 -62.95 1.60
C LEU A 4 1.84 -61.65 0.78
N LEU A 5 0.70 -60.98 0.65
CA LEU A 5 0.56 -59.62 0.12
C LEU A 5 1.09 -58.63 1.16
N LEU A 6 2.25 -58.04 0.92
CA LEU A 6 2.73 -56.86 1.65
C LEU A 6 2.11 -55.60 1.03
N GLY A 7 0.99 -55.18 1.62
CA GLY A 7 0.32 -53.92 1.30
C GLY A 7 1.20 -52.72 1.62
N HIS A 8 1.54 -51.92 0.61
CA HIS A 8 2.16 -50.62 0.79
C HIS A 8 1.10 -49.63 1.30
N CYS A 9 1.15 -49.33 2.59
CA CYS A 9 0.39 -48.22 3.17
C CYS A 9 1.07 -46.91 2.73
N LEU A 10 0.55 -46.25 1.69
CA LEU A 10 0.91 -44.86 1.41
C LEU A 10 0.36 -43.98 2.54
N LEU A 11 1.22 -43.63 3.49
CA LEU A 11 0.95 -42.58 4.46
C LEU A 11 0.93 -41.24 3.71
N ILE A 12 -0.26 -40.77 3.36
CA ILE A 12 -0.48 -39.38 2.95
C ILE A 12 -0.35 -38.54 4.23
N LEU A 13 0.85 -38.05 4.50
CA LEU A 13 1.06 -37.01 5.51
C LEU A 13 0.36 -35.73 5.00
N PRO A 14 -0.64 -35.19 5.73
CA PRO A 14 -1.15 -33.87 5.40
C PRO A 14 0.01 -32.89 5.56
N ARG A 15 0.40 -32.23 4.47
CA ARG A 15 1.25 -31.03 4.56
C ARG A 15 0.45 -29.98 5.30
N ILE A 16 0.67 -29.86 6.60
CA ILE A 16 0.25 -28.69 7.36
C ILE A 16 1.08 -27.54 6.80
N VAL A 17 0.49 -26.76 5.89
CA VAL A 17 1.05 -25.47 5.50
C VAL A 17 0.82 -24.58 6.70
N ALA A 18 1.81 -24.50 7.59
CA ALA A 18 1.82 -23.47 8.63
C ALA A 18 1.71 -22.10 7.95
N GLY A 19 0.73 -21.30 8.36
CA GLY A 19 0.56 -19.96 7.83
C GLY A 19 1.74 -19.09 8.28
N LEU A 20 2.47 -18.51 7.33
CA LEU A 20 3.75 -17.83 7.59
C LEU A 20 3.64 -16.59 8.50
N CYS A 21 2.43 -16.10 8.78
CA CYS A 21 2.15 -14.95 9.65
C CYS A 21 0.88 -15.20 10.49
N GLU A 22 0.69 -16.40 11.04
CA GLU A 22 -0.50 -16.80 11.81
C GLU A 22 -0.85 -15.82 12.94
N CYS A 23 0.15 -15.11 13.48
CA CYS A 23 -0.04 -14.15 14.56
C CYS A 23 0.01 -12.68 14.14
N GLY A 24 -0.12 -12.42 12.84
CA GLY A 24 -0.28 -11.08 12.29
C GLY A 24 1.02 -10.41 11.84
N TYR A 25 0.94 -9.10 11.67
CA TYR A 25 1.94 -8.27 11.03
C TYR A 25 2.30 -7.06 11.89
N VAL A 26 3.58 -6.72 11.99
CA VAL A 26 4.04 -5.57 12.77
C VAL A 26 4.90 -4.65 11.92
N ALA A 27 4.57 -3.37 11.90
CA ALA A 27 5.44 -2.38 11.29
C ALA A 27 6.68 -2.23 12.17
N ASN A 28 7.87 -2.40 11.58
CA ASN A 28 9.14 -2.43 12.31
C ASN A 28 9.31 -1.21 13.24
N ASP A 29 8.99 -0.02 12.73
CA ASP A 29 9.18 1.25 13.45
C ASP A 29 8.11 1.50 14.53
N LEU A 30 7.00 0.73 14.53
CA LEU A 30 5.94 0.76 15.54
C LEU A 30 6.07 -0.36 16.59
N TRP A 31 6.99 -1.30 16.38
CA TRP A 31 7.17 -2.46 17.24
C TRP A 31 8.07 -2.12 18.43
N ASN A 32 7.49 -2.10 19.64
CA ASN A 32 8.25 -1.90 20.89
C ASN A 32 8.34 -3.22 21.69
N GLY A 33 8.50 -4.35 20.99
CA GLY A 33 8.40 -5.69 21.60
C GLY A 33 6.95 -6.07 21.92
N THR A 34 6.71 -6.65 23.09
CA THR A 34 5.43 -7.28 23.48
C THR A 34 4.25 -6.33 23.74
N LYS A 35 4.40 -5.02 23.55
CA LYS A 35 3.38 -4.01 23.89
C LYS A 35 2.53 -3.53 22.70
N SER A 36 2.94 -3.79 21.46
CA SER A 36 2.19 -3.37 20.27
C SER A 36 1.32 -4.53 19.80
N GLN A 37 0.00 -4.32 19.68
CA GLN A 37 -0.87 -5.32 19.05
C GLN A 37 -0.55 -5.39 17.55
N PRO A 38 -0.31 -6.60 16.98
CA PRO A 38 -0.07 -6.75 15.56
C PRO A 38 -1.36 -6.49 14.77
N PHE A 39 -1.17 -6.15 13.49
CA PHE A 39 -2.25 -6.12 12.53
C PHE A 39 -2.64 -7.55 12.13
N THR A 40 -3.94 -7.83 12.02
CA THR A 40 -4.41 -9.21 11.80
C THR A 40 -4.66 -9.54 10.34
N ASN A 41 -4.76 -8.53 9.47
CA ASN A 41 -5.09 -8.70 8.06
C ASN A 41 -4.00 -8.10 7.17
N ALA A 42 -3.77 -8.73 6.02
CA ALA A 42 -2.95 -8.20 4.95
C ALA A 42 -3.79 -8.06 3.68
N PHE A 43 -3.60 -6.95 2.98
CA PHE A 43 -4.11 -6.70 1.65
C PHE A 43 -2.92 -6.21 0.82
N GLU A 44 -2.54 -6.97 -0.19
CA GLU A 44 -1.42 -6.61 -1.05
C GLU A 44 -1.85 -6.66 -2.50
N SER A 45 -1.43 -5.65 -3.26
CA SER A 45 -1.73 -5.49 -4.68
C SER A 45 -0.43 -5.20 -5.41
N ASP A 46 -0.02 -6.14 -6.26
CA ASP A 46 1.12 -6.01 -7.15
C ASP A 46 0.62 -5.55 -8.54
N PHE A 47 0.73 -4.26 -8.81
CA PHE A 47 0.31 -3.71 -10.10
C PHE A 47 1.36 -3.89 -11.20
N VAL A 48 2.62 -4.16 -10.84
CA VAL A 48 3.69 -4.48 -11.80
C VAL A 48 3.38 -5.77 -12.55
N ASN A 49 2.73 -6.73 -11.87
CA ASN A 49 2.37 -8.03 -12.44
C ASN A 49 0.85 -8.22 -12.67
N SER A 50 0.02 -7.22 -12.36
CA SER A 50 -1.43 -7.29 -12.58
C SER A 50 -1.79 -7.15 -14.06
N LYS A 51 -2.59 -8.08 -14.60
CA LYS A 51 -2.89 -8.12 -16.05
C LYS A 51 -3.85 -7.03 -16.50
N GLU A 52 -4.98 -6.88 -15.81
CA GLU A 52 -6.06 -6.00 -16.25
C GLU A 52 -6.83 -5.47 -15.04
N ILE A 53 -6.88 -4.14 -14.90
CA ILE A 53 -7.48 -3.50 -13.73
C ILE A 53 -9.00 -3.62 -13.76
N SER A 54 -9.60 -3.67 -14.95
CA SER A 54 -11.05 -3.84 -15.13
C SER A 54 -11.57 -5.17 -14.55
N LYS A 55 -10.71 -6.20 -14.53
CA LYS A 55 -10.98 -7.55 -13.99
C LYS A 55 -10.42 -7.77 -12.59
N ASN A 56 -9.78 -6.75 -12.01
CA ASN A 56 -9.21 -6.84 -10.68
C ASN A 56 -10.34 -7.00 -9.63
N LYS A 57 -10.14 -7.93 -8.70
CA LYS A 57 -11.14 -8.20 -7.64
C LYS A 57 -10.99 -7.29 -6.42
N GLN A 58 -9.80 -6.72 -6.22
CA GLN A 58 -9.44 -5.87 -5.10
C GLN A 58 -9.71 -4.38 -5.38
N TRP A 59 -9.68 -3.97 -6.65
CA TRP A 59 -9.75 -2.58 -7.07
C TRP A 59 -10.78 -2.35 -8.17
N ARG A 60 -11.45 -1.19 -8.13
CA ARG A 60 -12.45 -0.76 -9.10
C ARG A 60 -12.08 0.63 -9.65
N PRO A 61 -11.80 0.75 -10.96
CA PRO A 61 -11.80 2.04 -11.63
C PRO A 61 -13.16 2.73 -11.48
N GLN A 62 -13.15 4.04 -11.24
CA GLN A 62 -14.37 4.82 -11.02
C GLN A 62 -14.77 5.59 -12.28
N GLN A 63 -16.07 5.83 -12.45
CA GLN A 63 -16.63 6.59 -13.56
C GLN A 63 -17.81 7.44 -13.11
N PHE A 64 -17.63 8.76 -13.14
CA PHE A 64 -18.64 9.76 -12.80
C PHE A 64 -18.14 11.14 -13.22
N ASP A 65 -19.05 12.10 -13.39
CA ASP A 65 -18.70 13.47 -13.74
C ASP A 65 -19.00 14.42 -12.56
N MET A 66 -18.18 15.44 -12.41
CA MET A 66 -18.37 16.55 -11.47
C MET A 66 -18.38 17.86 -12.25
N THR A 67 -19.37 18.72 -11.96
CA THR A 67 -19.40 20.09 -12.49
C THR A 67 -18.27 20.93 -11.91
N ALA A 68 -17.91 22.04 -12.55
CA ALA A 68 -16.91 22.96 -12.02
C ALA A 68 -17.24 23.46 -10.60
N GLN A 69 -18.53 23.70 -10.32
CA GLN A 69 -19.00 24.10 -9.00
C GLN A 69 -18.77 22.99 -7.95
N ALA A 70 -19.13 21.74 -8.26
CA ALA A 70 -18.94 20.62 -7.35
C ALA A 70 -17.46 20.30 -7.13
N ALA A 71 -16.65 20.39 -8.19
CA ALA A 71 -15.20 20.22 -8.16
C ALA A 71 -14.47 21.40 -7.49
N ARG A 72 -15.16 22.51 -7.19
CA ARG A 72 -14.60 23.74 -6.62
C ARG A 72 -13.41 24.28 -7.43
N GLY A 73 -13.47 24.14 -8.75
CA GLY A 73 -12.43 24.53 -9.68
C GLY A 73 -12.96 25.38 -10.83
N LYS A 74 -12.06 25.80 -11.70
CA LYS A 74 -12.42 26.48 -12.96
C LYS A 74 -13.12 25.53 -13.93
N TYR A 75 -12.76 24.25 -13.89
CA TYR A 75 -13.26 23.21 -14.78
C TYR A 75 -13.97 22.11 -13.97
N GLY A 76 -14.88 21.41 -14.61
CA GLY A 76 -15.39 20.15 -14.10
C GLY A 76 -14.33 19.05 -14.11
N MET A 77 -14.67 17.90 -13.56
CA MET A 77 -13.84 16.69 -13.62
C MET A 77 -14.66 15.55 -14.20
N ALA A 78 -14.14 14.88 -15.23
CA ALA A 78 -14.75 13.72 -15.84
C ALA A 78 -13.94 12.47 -15.47
N PHE A 79 -14.35 11.75 -14.43
CA PHE A 79 -13.70 10.49 -14.05
C PHE A 79 -14.08 9.42 -15.06
N THR A 80 -13.08 8.84 -15.70
CA THR A 80 -13.29 7.81 -16.72
C THR A 80 -12.37 6.62 -16.50
N THR A 81 -12.92 5.43 -16.68
CA THR A 81 -12.14 4.19 -16.67
C THR A 81 -11.14 4.13 -17.83
N ASP A 82 -11.32 4.95 -18.87
CA ASP A 82 -10.38 5.05 -19.98
C ASP A 82 -9.04 5.69 -19.62
N ASN A 83 -9.00 6.41 -18.51
CA ASN A 83 -7.79 7.02 -17.98
C ASN A 83 -7.09 6.12 -16.94
N VAL A 84 -7.48 4.84 -16.87
CA VAL A 84 -6.85 3.84 -16.00
C VAL A 84 -6.36 2.67 -16.86
N ALA A 85 -5.11 2.25 -16.66
CA ALA A 85 -4.51 1.12 -17.37
C ALA A 85 -3.53 0.33 -16.49
N SER A 86 -3.42 -0.99 -16.68
CA SER A 86 -2.33 -1.79 -16.12
C SER A 86 -1.19 -1.83 -17.13
N CYS A 87 -0.19 -0.98 -16.90
CA CYS A 87 1.06 -0.97 -17.66
C CYS A 87 2.00 -2.03 -17.08
N SER A 88 1.62 -3.30 -17.13
CA SER A 88 2.28 -4.38 -16.41
C SER A 88 3.22 -5.23 -17.27
N ASN A 89 4.05 -6.05 -16.63
CA ASN A 89 4.87 -7.06 -17.31
C ASN A 89 4.05 -8.22 -17.88
N SER A 90 2.87 -8.45 -17.31
CA SER A 90 2.04 -9.62 -17.61
C SER A 90 1.18 -9.47 -18.87
N GLY A 91 1.21 -8.29 -19.51
CA GLY A 91 0.31 -7.91 -20.60
C GLY A 91 -1.16 -7.85 -20.16
N GLY A 92 -2.00 -7.23 -20.99
CA GLY A 92 -3.45 -7.15 -20.75
C GLY A 92 -4.06 -5.85 -21.29
N ASP A 93 -4.30 -4.87 -20.41
CA ASP A 93 -4.97 -3.60 -20.74
C ASP A 93 -4.02 -2.39 -20.85
N ALA A 94 -2.79 -2.63 -21.28
CA ALA A 94 -1.85 -1.56 -21.59
C ALA A 94 -2.42 -0.63 -22.66
N ARG A 95 -2.37 0.69 -22.39
CA ARG A 95 -2.85 1.75 -23.28
C ARG A 95 -1.68 2.56 -23.84
N ASP A 96 -1.96 3.40 -24.83
CA ASP A 96 -0.99 4.26 -25.51
C ASP A 96 -0.24 5.21 -24.57
N PHE A 97 -0.88 5.65 -23.48
CA PHE A 97 -0.26 6.49 -22.46
C PHE A 97 0.59 5.73 -21.44
N CYS A 98 0.72 4.40 -21.55
CA CYS A 98 1.58 3.63 -20.65
C CYS A 98 3.03 4.09 -20.76
N PRO A 99 3.69 4.46 -19.64
CA PRO A 99 5.10 4.80 -19.67
C PRO A 99 5.93 3.61 -20.17
N ALA A 100 6.89 3.86 -21.06
CA ALA A 100 7.70 2.80 -21.66
C ALA A 100 8.47 1.97 -20.61
N ASN A 101 9.07 2.67 -19.64
CA ASN A 101 10.01 2.10 -18.67
C ASN A 101 9.42 1.88 -17.28
N ASP A 102 8.25 2.43 -16.97
CA ASP A 102 7.63 2.28 -15.66
C ASP A 102 6.49 1.25 -15.76
N LYS A 103 6.47 0.31 -14.81
CA LYS A 103 5.44 -0.73 -14.73
C LYS A 103 4.55 -0.51 -13.53
N GLY A 104 3.26 -0.77 -13.69
CA GLY A 104 2.27 -0.56 -12.63
C GLY A 104 0.92 -0.12 -13.17
N LEU A 105 0.07 0.34 -12.26
CA LEU A 105 -1.21 0.94 -12.53
C LEU A 105 -1.01 2.41 -12.90
N ALA A 106 -1.39 2.79 -14.11
CA ALA A 106 -1.28 4.16 -14.61
C ALA A 106 -2.63 4.89 -14.51
N LEU A 107 -2.60 6.09 -13.92
CA LEU A 107 -3.73 7.00 -13.80
C LEU A 107 -3.43 8.28 -14.59
N ARG A 108 -4.21 8.54 -15.64
CA ARG A 108 -4.01 9.66 -16.55
C ARG A 108 -4.91 10.85 -16.23
N VAL A 109 -4.35 12.05 -16.32
CA VAL A 109 -5.09 13.30 -16.50
C VAL A 109 -4.80 13.81 -17.91
N THR A 110 -5.83 14.09 -18.70
CA THR A 110 -5.62 14.53 -20.09
C THR A 110 -5.38 16.04 -20.15
N SER A 111 -4.63 16.46 -21.17
CA SER A 111 -4.42 17.87 -21.49
C SER A 111 -5.66 18.53 -22.12
N GLN A 112 -6.44 17.73 -22.85
CA GLN A 112 -7.63 18.21 -23.55
C GLN A 112 -8.87 18.06 -22.67
N LEU A 113 -9.75 19.07 -22.73
CA LEU A 113 -11.06 19.03 -22.08
C LEU A 113 -12.03 18.12 -22.83
N LYS A 114 -12.96 17.51 -22.08
CA LYS A 114 -14.16 16.88 -22.60
C LYS A 114 -15.34 17.78 -22.22
N GLY A 115 -15.74 18.65 -23.15
CA GLY A 115 -16.67 19.74 -22.83
C GLY A 115 -16.01 20.79 -21.93
N ASP A 116 -16.57 21.03 -20.75
CA ASP A 116 -16.06 21.95 -19.72
C ASP A 116 -15.31 21.23 -18.58
N ALA A 117 -15.14 19.90 -18.69
CA ALA A 117 -14.49 19.07 -17.69
C ALA A 117 -13.12 18.56 -18.14
N ILE A 118 -12.21 18.40 -17.19
CA ILE A 118 -10.92 17.73 -17.40
C ILE A 118 -11.13 16.23 -17.17
N PRO A 119 -10.83 15.36 -18.14
CA PRO A 119 -10.79 13.92 -17.92
C PRO A 119 -9.69 13.52 -16.92
N VAL A 120 -10.08 12.80 -15.88
CA VAL A 120 -9.26 12.41 -14.72
C VAL A 120 -9.42 10.92 -14.40
N ALA A 121 -8.65 10.42 -13.44
CA ALA A 121 -8.63 9.00 -13.09
C ALA A 121 -8.76 8.77 -11.58
N GLU A 122 -9.53 7.74 -11.22
CA GLU A 122 -9.61 7.22 -9.87
C GLU A 122 -9.78 5.71 -9.88
N VAL A 123 -9.14 5.05 -8.90
CA VAL A 123 -9.37 3.65 -8.58
C VAL A 123 -9.57 3.53 -7.06
N ALA A 124 -10.61 2.81 -6.65
CA ALA A 124 -10.92 2.57 -5.24
C ALA A 124 -10.84 1.08 -4.90
N ALA A 125 -10.34 0.77 -3.70
CA ALA A 125 -10.39 -0.59 -3.19
C ALA A 125 -11.86 -1.01 -2.99
N VAL A 126 -12.16 -2.27 -3.33
CA VAL A 126 -13.48 -2.87 -3.10
C VAL A 126 -13.74 -3.05 -1.60
N ASN A 127 -12.70 -3.40 -0.85
CA ASN A 127 -12.77 -3.50 0.60
C ASN A 127 -12.89 -2.10 1.23
N SER A 128 -13.78 -1.96 2.22
CA SER A 128 -13.97 -0.74 3.01
C SER A 128 -13.85 -0.98 4.53
N GLY A 129 -13.36 -2.15 4.92
CA GLY A 129 -13.06 -2.54 6.30
C GLY A 129 -11.65 -2.17 6.75
N PHE A 130 -10.94 -1.27 6.06
CA PHE A 130 -9.60 -0.90 6.46
C PHE A 130 -9.66 0.03 7.68
N LYS A 131 -9.27 -0.48 8.84
CA LYS A 131 -9.18 0.27 10.10
C LYS A 131 -7.85 -0.05 10.77
N TRP A 132 -7.28 0.90 11.52
CA TRP A 132 -6.05 0.72 12.30
C TRP A 132 -4.96 -0.07 11.55
N GLY A 133 -4.11 0.62 10.80
CA GLY A 133 -3.21 -0.06 9.89
C GLY A 133 -2.03 0.76 9.40
N SER A 134 -1.09 0.04 8.81
CA SER A 134 0.00 0.59 8.01
C SER A 134 -0.36 0.46 6.53
N TYR A 135 -0.53 1.59 5.86
CA TYR A 135 -0.98 1.70 4.48
C TYR A 135 0.12 2.30 3.62
N ARG A 136 0.48 1.62 2.52
CA ARG A 136 1.71 1.86 1.77
C ARG A 136 1.43 1.83 0.28
N ALA A 137 2.04 2.74 -0.46
CA ALA A 137 2.00 2.76 -1.92
C ALA A 137 3.38 3.07 -2.49
N GLY A 138 3.80 2.29 -3.49
CA GLY A 138 4.95 2.63 -4.33
C GLY A 138 4.48 3.48 -5.49
N MET A 139 4.93 4.73 -5.58
CA MET A 139 4.42 5.67 -6.58
C MET A 139 5.54 6.47 -7.25
N LYS A 140 5.36 6.77 -8.53
CA LYS A 140 6.16 7.71 -9.29
C LYS A 140 5.25 8.79 -9.89
N PHE A 141 5.59 10.04 -9.63
CA PHE A 141 4.75 11.19 -9.97
C PHE A 141 5.12 11.79 -11.33
N PRO A 142 4.16 12.42 -12.02
CA PRO A 142 4.45 13.14 -13.25
C PRO A 142 5.21 14.45 -12.96
N ALA A 143 6.14 14.80 -13.84
CA ALA A 143 6.76 16.14 -13.87
C ALA A 143 5.88 17.19 -14.55
N MET A 144 4.80 16.79 -15.23
CA MET A 144 3.92 17.69 -15.94
C MET A 144 3.07 18.52 -14.97
N ASN A 145 3.27 19.84 -14.99
CA ASN A 145 2.53 20.78 -14.15
C ASN A 145 1.04 20.78 -14.46
N GLY A 146 0.22 21.00 -13.43
CA GLY A 146 -1.22 21.20 -13.58
C GLY A 146 -2.08 20.04 -13.07
N THR A 147 -1.55 19.17 -12.20
CA THR A 147 -2.30 18.06 -11.62
C THR A 147 -2.08 17.91 -10.11
N CYS A 148 -3.02 17.22 -9.48
CA CYS A 148 -2.90 16.70 -8.12
C CYS A 148 -2.97 15.17 -8.18
N ALA A 149 -1.98 14.50 -7.61
CA ALA A 149 -1.96 13.05 -7.43
C ALA A 149 -2.13 12.72 -5.95
N ALA A 150 -2.93 11.70 -5.64
CA ALA A 150 -3.30 11.36 -4.28
C ALA A 150 -3.31 9.85 -4.01
N PHE A 151 -2.82 9.49 -2.82
CA PHE A 151 -3.01 8.19 -2.18
C PHE A 151 -3.66 8.45 -0.83
N PHE A 152 -4.85 7.88 -0.62
CA PHE A 152 -5.65 8.26 0.52
C PHE A 152 -6.52 7.12 1.06
N TRP A 153 -6.89 7.27 2.32
CA TRP A 153 -7.91 6.47 2.99
C TRP A 153 -9.15 7.33 3.18
N TYR A 154 -10.33 6.77 2.87
CA TYR A 154 -11.60 7.51 2.88
C TYR A 154 -12.73 6.72 3.53
N PHE A 155 -13.42 7.35 4.47
CA PHE A 155 -14.74 6.92 4.94
C PHE A 155 -15.83 7.92 4.50
N ASN A 156 -15.60 9.21 4.75
CA ASN A 156 -16.44 10.34 4.29
C ASN A 156 -15.65 11.67 4.36
N ASP A 157 -16.25 12.78 3.93
CA ASP A 157 -15.64 14.13 3.91
C ASP A 157 -15.16 14.68 5.28
N THR A 158 -15.39 13.96 6.38
CA THR A 158 -14.92 14.34 7.74
C THR A 158 -14.02 13.28 8.37
N GLN A 159 -13.70 12.23 7.63
CA GLN A 159 -12.81 11.14 8.02
C GLN A 159 -12.07 10.66 6.77
N GLU A 160 -10.97 11.33 6.48
CA GLU A 160 -10.09 11.10 5.34
C GLU A 160 -8.63 11.31 5.76
N ILE A 161 -7.70 10.58 5.16
CA ILE A 161 -6.26 10.71 5.35
C ILE A 161 -5.61 10.74 3.99
N ASP A 162 -4.88 11.80 3.68
CA ASP A 162 -4.37 12.07 2.34
C ASP A 162 -2.87 12.32 2.31
N PHE A 163 -2.24 11.71 1.32
CA PHE A 163 -1.09 12.30 0.65
C PHE A 163 -1.58 13.00 -0.63
N GLU A 164 -1.31 14.30 -0.77
CA GLU A 164 -1.61 15.06 -1.99
C GLU A 164 -0.38 15.79 -2.54
N PHE A 165 -0.12 15.55 -3.83
CA PHE A 165 1.06 16.01 -4.54
C PHE A 165 0.66 16.94 -5.67
N LEU A 166 1.05 18.21 -5.58
CA LEU A 166 0.71 19.25 -6.55
C LEU A 166 1.87 19.46 -7.50
N SER A 167 1.77 18.95 -8.73
CA SER A 167 2.88 19.01 -9.69
C SER A 167 3.31 20.44 -10.02
N ARG A 168 2.37 21.40 -9.93
CA ARG A 168 2.65 22.84 -10.12
C ARG A 168 3.61 23.44 -9.09
N GLU A 169 3.83 22.77 -7.96
CA GLU A 169 4.65 23.25 -6.85
C GLU A 169 6.06 22.65 -6.87
N TYR A 170 6.36 21.78 -7.83
CA TYR A 170 7.71 21.23 -8.00
C TYR A 170 8.64 22.26 -8.63
N ASN A 171 9.83 22.41 -8.06
CA ASN A 171 10.93 23.14 -8.64
C ASN A 171 12.20 22.29 -8.54
N ALA A 172 12.57 21.62 -9.63
CA ALA A 172 13.72 20.72 -9.67
C ALA A 172 15.06 21.45 -9.49
N ASP A 173 15.17 22.68 -9.97
CA ASP A 173 16.40 23.48 -9.85
C ASP A 173 16.67 23.87 -8.40
N GLU A 174 15.61 24.18 -7.64
CA GLU A 174 15.67 24.53 -6.22
C GLU A 174 15.52 23.34 -5.27
N LYS A 175 15.32 22.12 -5.80
CA LYS A 175 15.02 20.89 -5.05
C LYS A 175 13.80 21.02 -4.13
N VAL A 176 12.77 21.71 -4.63
CA VAL A 176 11.50 21.91 -3.92
C VAL A 176 10.47 20.92 -4.46
N PHE A 177 10.06 19.98 -3.60
CA PHE A 177 9.11 18.91 -3.90
C PHE A 177 8.15 18.73 -2.71
N PRO A 178 7.22 19.69 -2.51
CA PRO A 178 6.31 19.66 -1.38
C PRO A 178 5.28 18.54 -1.53
N VAL A 179 4.98 17.89 -0.41
CA VAL A 179 3.83 17.02 -0.23
C VAL A 179 2.90 17.64 0.79
N ASN A 180 1.60 17.62 0.51
CA ASN A 180 0.56 18.04 1.42
C ASN A 180 0.01 16.79 2.12
N LEU A 181 0.10 16.77 3.44
CA LEU A 181 -0.42 15.73 4.31
C LEU A 181 -1.68 16.29 4.93
N VAL A 182 -2.82 15.65 4.65
CA VAL A 182 -4.13 16.21 5.00
C VAL A 182 -4.93 15.16 5.77
N ILE A 183 -5.64 15.63 6.79
CA ILE A 183 -6.69 14.85 7.43
C ILE A 183 -7.95 15.72 7.42
N HIS A 184 -8.92 15.33 6.58
CA HIS A 184 -10.22 15.97 6.59
C HIS A 184 -11.01 15.50 7.80
N SER A 185 -11.43 16.49 8.60
CA SER A 185 -12.13 16.35 9.86
C SER A 185 -13.34 17.27 9.92
N LYS A 186 -14.21 17.10 10.92
CA LYS A 186 -15.29 18.06 11.20
C LYS A 186 -14.78 19.49 11.33
N LYS A 187 -13.62 19.68 11.98
CA LYS A 187 -12.97 20.99 12.13
C LYS A 187 -12.61 21.60 10.77
N SER A 188 -12.07 20.80 9.84
CA SER A 188 -11.79 21.28 8.47
C SER A 188 -13.07 21.62 7.71
N MET A 189 -14.14 20.82 7.86
CA MET A 189 -15.45 21.07 7.25
C MET A 189 -16.04 22.40 7.73
N GLU A 190 -15.97 22.69 9.04
CA GLU A 190 -16.36 23.98 9.63
C GLU A 190 -15.55 25.17 9.07
N GLN A 191 -14.33 24.91 8.58
CA GLN A 191 -13.48 25.88 7.88
C GLN A 191 -13.70 25.91 6.36
N GLY A 192 -14.81 25.35 5.87
CA GLY A 192 -15.12 25.27 4.44
C GLY A 192 -14.35 24.15 3.72
N TYR A 193 -14.08 23.05 4.43
CA TYR A 193 -13.23 21.93 4.01
C TYR A 193 -11.75 22.30 3.79
N ASP A 194 -11.30 23.39 4.39
CA ASP A 194 -9.91 23.86 4.31
C ASP A 194 -9.13 23.43 5.55
N ALA A 195 -8.51 22.25 5.47
CA ALA A 195 -7.67 21.71 6.55
C ALA A 195 -6.43 22.57 6.83
N LYS A 196 -6.02 23.48 5.93
CA LYS A 196 -4.88 24.39 6.19
C LYS A 196 -5.15 25.35 7.34
N LYS A 197 -6.43 25.51 7.72
CA LYS A 197 -6.89 26.34 8.85
C LYS A 197 -7.04 25.53 10.15
N THR A 198 -6.57 24.29 10.17
CA THR A 198 -6.63 23.39 11.33
C THR A 198 -5.26 22.80 11.61
N ASP A 199 -5.15 22.02 12.68
CA ASP A 199 -3.93 21.27 13.03
C ASP A 199 -3.81 19.95 12.24
N THR A 200 -4.77 19.68 11.35
CA THR A 200 -4.88 18.46 10.54
C THR A 200 -4.33 18.64 9.13
N PHE A 201 -3.40 19.59 8.95
CA PHE A 201 -2.67 19.82 7.71
C PHE A 201 -1.19 20.05 8.01
N LYS A 202 -0.33 19.35 7.27
CA LYS A 202 1.12 19.56 7.29
C LYS A 202 1.62 19.58 5.86
N ARG A 203 2.60 20.43 5.59
CA ARG A 203 3.28 20.50 4.31
C ARG A 203 4.76 20.25 4.55
N VAL A 204 5.32 19.28 3.84
CA VAL A 204 6.71 18.84 4.01
C VAL A 204 7.39 18.83 2.66
N ASN A 205 8.62 19.31 2.57
CA ASN A 205 9.43 19.17 1.35
C ASN A 205 10.12 17.80 1.37
N LEU A 206 9.95 17.01 0.33
CA LEU A 206 10.71 15.77 0.16
C LEU A 206 12.19 16.07 -0.08
N ASP A 207 13.07 15.19 0.37
CA ASP A 207 14.51 15.26 0.14
C ASP A 207 14.95 14.59 -1.18
N PHE A 208 13.99 14.08 -1.95
CA PHE A 208 14.16 13.49 -3.26
C PHE A 208 13.17 14.08 -4.27
N ASP A 209 13.47 13.90 -5.57
CA ASP A 209 12.58 14.27 -6.67
C ASP A 209 11.58 13.12 -6.96
N PRO A 210 10.28 13.27 -6.64
CA PRO A 210 9.28 12.22 -6.79
C PRO A 210 8.96 11.89 -8.26
N THR A 211 9.51 12.64 -9.21
CA THR A 211 9.33 12.44 -10.65
C THR A 211 10.40 11.54 -11.28
N LYS A 212 11.53 11.34 -10.58
CA LYS A 212 12.69 10.60 -11.12
C LYS A 212 12.63 9.10 -10.89
N GLY A 213 11.83 8.64 -9.94
CA GLY A 213 11.74 7.23 -9.59
C GLY A 213 10.52 6.91 -8.74
N PHE A 214 10.35 5.62 -8.46
CA PHE A 214 9.37 5.17 -7.48
C PHE A 214 9.92 5.39 -6.08
N HIS A 215 9.06 5.88 -5.20
CA HIS A 215 9.31 6.01 -3.76
C HIS A 215 8.14 5.39 -2.98
N GLU A 216 8.39 4.90 -1.77
CA GLU A 216 7.32 4.44 -0.88
C GLU A 216 6.71 5.65 -0.16
N TYR A 217 5.38 5.72 -0.14
CA TYR A 217 4.61 6.60 0.73
C TYR A 217 3.77 5.77 1.65
N ARG A 218 3.88 6.03 2.96
CA ARG A 218 3.22 5.25 4.00
C ARG A 218 2.52 6.17 4.98
N PHE A 219 1.29 5.82 5.37
CA PHE A 219 0.70 6.34 6.58
C PHE A 219 0.29 5.21 7.53
N ASP A 220 0.59 5.41 8.81
CA ASP A 220 0.18 4.52 9.88
C ASP A 220 -0.99 5.18 10.61
N TYR A 221 -2.19 4.67 10.37
CA TYR A 221 -3.43 5.14 10.98
C TYR A 221 -3.72 4.32 12.23
N MET A 222 -3.65 4.96 13.40
CA MET A 222 -3.78 4.33 14.72
C MET A 222 -4.79 5.11 15.57
N PRO A 223 -5.27 4.53 16.70
CA PRO A 223 -6.16 5.26 17.59
C PRO A 223 -5.57 6.61 18.03
N GLY A 224 -6.25 7.70 17.63
CA GLY A 224 -5.91 9.07 18.02
C GLY A 224 -4.67 9.67 17.33
N ARG A 225 -4.06 9.00 16.35
CA ARG A 225 -2.91 9.55 15.60
C ARG A 225 -2.72 8.95 14.22
N VAL A 226 -2.10 9.72 13.34
CA VAL A 226 -1.64 9.30 12.02
C VAL A 226 -0.20 9.74 11.83
N LEU A 227 0.67 8.80 11.44
CA LEU A 227 2.07 9.07 11.14
C LEU A 227 2.30 8.91 9.64
N PHE A 228 2.94 9.87 9.00
CA PHE A 228 3.21 9.88 7.57
C PHE A 228 4.71 9.69 7.31
N TYR A 229 5.05 8.86 6.33
CA TYR A 229 6.41 8.55 5.96
C TYR A 229 6.59 8.58 4.45
N ALA A 230 7.80 8.90 4.01
CA ALA A 230 8.29 8.59 2.67
C ALA A 230 9.62 7.86 2.78
N ASP A 231 9.78 6.77 2.03
CA ASP A 231 10.97 5.90 2.10
C ASP A 231 11.38 5.50 3.54
N SER A 232 10.36 5.19 4.35
CA SER A 232 10.49 4.87 5.78
C SER A 232 11.07 5.99 6.67
N VAL A 233 11.20 7.22 6.15
CA VAL A 233 11.54 8.42 6.93
C VAL A 233 10.24 9.10 7.37
N LEU A 234 10.10 9.37 8.67
CA LEU A 234 8.94 10.07 9.22
C LEU A 234 8.91 11.52 8.71
N LEU A 235 7.82 11.89 8.04
CA LEU A 235 7.56 13.24 7.55
C LEU A 235 6.80 14.08 8.57
N ALA A 236 5.74 13.50 9.16
CA ALA A 236 4.91 14.17 10.16
C ALA A 236 4.12 13.18 11.00
N GLU A 237 3.77 13.59 12.22
CA GLU A 237 2.74 12.98 13.05
C GLU A 237 1.64 14.02 13.29
N MET A 238 0.39 13.59 13.13
CA MET A 238 -0.79 14.33 13.57
C MET A 238 -1.51 13.49 14.62
N ALA A 239 -1.89 14.10 15.73
CA ALA A 239 -2.54 13.41 16.84
C ALA A 239 -3.60 14.30 17.47
N GLY A 240 -4.63 13.68 18.03
CA GLY A 240 -5.73 14.38 18.70
C GLY A 240 -7.10 13.82 18.38
N GLN A 241 -8.13 14.53 18.84
CA GLN A 241 -9.54 14.10 18.70
C GLN A 241 -10.09 14.24 17.28
N ASP A 242 -9.42 15.01 16.43
CA ASP A 242 -9.80 15.22 15.02
C ASP A 242 -9.33 14.10 14.09
N MET A 243 -8.59 13.10 14.61
CA MET A 243 -8.14 11.96 13.82
C MET A 243 -9.32 11.03 13.50
N PRO A 244 -9.30 10.35 12.34
CA PRO A 244 -10.34 9.39 12.00
C PRO A 244 -10.45 8.26 13.03
N SER A 245 -11.61 7.62 13.05
CA SER A 245 -11.89 6.48 13.95
C SER A 245 -12.73 5.37 13.30
N ALA A 246 -13.20 5.60 12.08
CA ALA A 246 -13.97 4.65 11.29
C ALA A 246 -13.08 3.64 10.55
N ALA A 247 -13.73 2.60 10.01
CA ALA A 247 -13.16 1.81 8.92
C ALA A 247 -13.53 2.48 7.58
N GLY A 248 -12.67 2.33 6.58
CA GLY A 248 -12.82 3.00 5.30
C GLY A 248 -12.12 2.25 4.17
N ARG A 249 -12.01 2.88 3.01
CA ARG A 249 -11.40 2.31 1.79
C ARG A 249 -10.14 3.05 1.39
N LEU A 250 -9.23 2.35 0.71
CA LEU A 250 -8.08 2.96 0.06
C LEU A 250 -8.45 3.42 -1.35
N MET A 251 -7.89 4.55 -1.75
CA MET A 251 -8.17 5.17 -3.03
C MET A 251 -6.90 5.78 -3.62
N LEU A 252 -6.81 5.73 -4.94
CA LEU A 252 -5.75 6.34 -5.75
C LEU A 252 -6.44 7.27 -6.73
N ARG A 253 -6.01 8.54 -6.79
CA ARG A 253 -6.60 9.54 -7.68
C ARG A 253 -5.52 10.36 -8.34
N HIS A 254 -5.68 10.63 -9.64
CA HIS A 254 -4.89 11.63 -10.35
C HIS A 254 -5.85 12.56 -11.07
N TRP A 255 -5.82 13.84 -10.71
CA TRP A 255 -6.89 14.75 -11.07
C TRP A 255 -6.42 16.19 -11.30
N SER A 256 -7.28 16.98 -11.93
CA SER A 256 -7.14 18.42 -12.01
C SER A 256 -8.51 19.06 -12.19
N ASN A 257 -8.76 20.17 -11.50
CA ASN A 257 -9.96 21.00 -11.64
C ASN A 257 -9.63 22.46 -12.05
N GLY A 258 -8.34 22.77 -12.20
CA GLY A 258 -7.85 24.11 -12.52
C GLY A 258 -7.94 25.13 -11.39
N ASP A 259 -8.09 24.71 -10.13
CA ASP A 259 -7.92 25.61 -8.99
C ASP A 259 -6.47 26.12 -8.93
N PRO A 260 -6.21 27.43 -9.09
CA PRO A 260 -4.85 27.98 -9.08
C PRO A 260 -4.14 27.83 -7.72
N LYS A 261 -4.87 27.54 -6.64
CA LYS A 261 -4.32 27.28 -5.30
C LYS A 261 -4.10 25.79 -5.02
N TRP A 262 -4.52 24.91 -5.94
CA TRP A 262 -4.40 23.46 -5.79
C TRP A 262 -3.84 22.81 -7.07
N SER A 263 -4.65 22.14 -7.90
CA SER A 263 -4.13 21.40 -9.05
C SER A 263 -3.56 22.30 -10.15
N GLY A 264 -4.11 23.50 -10.34
CA GLY A 264 -3.60 24.52 -11.27
C GLY A 264 -3.62 24.18 -12.76
N GLY A 265 -4.30 23.11 -13.17
CA GLY A 265 -4.36 22.65 -14.56
C GLY A 265 -5.44 23.31 -15.44
N PRO A 266 -5.78 22.70 -16.59
CA PRO A 266 -5.31 21.39 -17.08
C PRO A 266 -3.81 21.35 -17.37
N PRO A 267 -3.19 20.16 -17.37
CA PRO A 267 -1.80 20.02 -17.79
C PRO A 267 -1.62 20.30 -19.29
N LYS A 268 -0.41 20.69 -19.71
CA LYS A 268 -0.15 21.02 -21.14
C LYS A 268 -0.08 19.78 -22.04
N GLU A 269 0.34 18.67 -21.46
CA GLU A 269 0.36 17.34 -22.08
C GLU A 269 -0.29 16.34 -21.11
N ASP A 270 -0.65 15.17 -21.60
CA ASP A 270 -1.21 14.13 -20.75
C ASP A 270 -0.24 13.79 -19.62
N SER A 271 -0.75 13.79 -18.40
CA SER A 271 0.02 13.61 -17.18
C SER A 271 -0.32 12.26 -16.56
N ILE A 272 0.69 11.46 -16.22
CA ILE A 272 0.53 10.07 -15.78
C ILE A 272 1.14 9.88 -14.40
N LEU A 273 0.32 9.48 -13.42
CA LEU A 273 0.75 8.91 -12.16
C LEU A 273 0.90 7.40 -12.35
N THR A 274 2.02 6.83 -11.89
CA THR A 274 2.23 5.37 -11.93
C THR A 274 2.36 4.81 -10.52
N VAL A 275 1.59 3.76 -10.23
CA VAL A 275 1.57 3.08 -8.93
C VAL A 275 2.01 1.63 -9.12
N SER A 276 3.13 1.25 -8.53
CA SER A 276 3.70 -0.10 -8.65
C SER A 276 2.99 -1.11 -7.73
N TYR A 277 2.66 -0.69 -6.52
CA TYR A 277 1.96 -1.53 -5.55
C TYR A 277 1.14 -0.71 -4.55
N VAL A 278 0.16 -1.37 -3.93
CA VAL A 278 -0.46 -0.91 -2.68
C VAL A 278 -0.46 -2.07 -1.70
N LYS A 279 -0.05 -1.81 -0.46
CA LYS A 279 -0.07 -2.75 0.66
C LYS A 279 -0.75 -2.14 1.86
N ALA A 280 -1.55 -2.93 2.55
CA ALA A 280 -2.19 -2.56 3.79
C ALA A 280 -2.11 -3.72 4.77
N PHE A 281 -1.60 -3.43 5.96
CA PHE A 281 -1.61 -4.33 7.10
C PHE A 281 -2.48 -3.66 8.16
N PHE A 282 -3.63 -4.25 8.45
CA PHE A 282 -4.71 -3.54 9.15
C PHE A 282 -5.55 -4.47 10.02
N ASN A 283 -6.41 -3.88 10.84
CA ASN A 283 -7.45 -4.59 11.58
C ASN A 283 -8.82 -4.32 10.94
N SER A 284 -9.66 -5.34 10.80
CA SER A 284 -11.03 -5.12 10.30
C SER A 284 -11.96 -4.54 11.38
N SER A 285 -13.01 -3.83 10.96
CA SER A 285 -14.14 -3.43 11.81
C SER A 285 -14.90 -4.61 12.44
N ASP A 286 -14.75 -5.80 11.85
CA ASP A 286 -15.65 -6.93 12.13
C ASP A 286 -15.23 -7.75 13.37
N GLY A 287 -14.21 -7.29 14.10
CA GLY A 287 -13.76 -7.89 15.36
C GLY A 287 -13.06 -9.25 15.24
N GLU A 288 -13.08 -9.88 14.05
CA GLU A 288 -12.61 -11.26 13.81
C GLU A 288 -11.12 -11.53 14.11
N GLY A 289 -10.31 -10.50 14.31
CA GLY A 289 -8.87 -10.65 14.60
C GLY A 289 -8.48 -10.53 16.08
N SER A 290 -9.26 -9.85 16.91
CA SER A 290 -8.77 -9.40 18.23
C SER A 290 -8.91 -10.44 19.34
N SER A 291 -9.98 -11.22 19.36
CA SER A 291 -10.26 -12.17 20.47
C SER A 291 -9.47 -13.48 20.37
N ASN A 292 -9.09 -13.90 19.17
CA ASN A 292 -8.36 -15.17 18.95
C ASN A 292 -6.83 -15.02 19.07
N TRP A 293 -6.30 -13.79 19.03
CA TRP A 293 -4.86 -13.53 19.12
C TRP A 293 -4.32 -13.67 20.55
N ASP A 294 -5.02 -13.10 21.54
CA ASP A 294 -4.52 -12.98 22.92
C ASP A 294 -4.32 -14.33 23.63
N GLU A 295 -5.08 -15.37 23.29
CA GLU A 295 -5.01 -16.66 23.98
C GLU A 295 -4.06 -17.67 23.30
N GLY A 296 -3.96 -17.66 21.98
CA GLY A 296 -3.10 -18.56 21.20
C GLY A 296 -1.71 -17.98 20.93
N CYS A 297 -1.64 -16.84 20.23
CA CYS A 297 -0.40 -16.26 19.71
C CYS A 297 0.56 -15.75 20.77
N ARG A 298 0.03 -15.19 21.87
CA ARG A 298 0.84 -14.69 22.96
C ARG A 298 1.52 -15.79 23.77
N LYS A 299 0.97 -17.01 23.78
CA LYS A 299 1.46 -18.15 24.56
C LYS A 299 2.31 -19.14 23.74
N SER A 300 2.13 -19.19 22.42
CA SER A 300 2.68 -20.27 21.57
C SER A 300 4.00 -19.96 20.87
N ASN A 301 4.59 -18.77 21.04
CA ASN A 301 5.79 -18.33 20.30
C ASN A 301 5.61 -18.43 18.76
N THR A 302 4.37 -18.37 18.28
CA THR A 302 4.03 -18.45 16.86
C THR A 302 4.46 -17.15 16.15
N PRO A 303 5.03 -17.23 14.94
CA PRO A 303 5.64 -16.08 14.27
C PRO A 303 4.63 -14.97 13.95
N VAL A 304 5.01 -13.75 14.35
CA VAL A 304 4.49 -12.49 13.83
C VAL A 304 5.42 -12.04 12.71
N CYS A 305 4.87 -11.58 11.59
CA CYS A 305 5.67 -11.08 10.48
C CYS A 305 6.03 -9.63 10.67
N VAL A 306 7.34 -9.34 10.70
CA VAL A 306 7.81 -7.95 10.63
C VAL A 306 7.65 -7.48 9.19
N ILE A 307 6.90 -6.39 9.01
CA ILE A 307 6.71 -5.74 7.72
C ILE A 307 8.03 -5.02 7.38
N PRO A 308 8.70 -5.37 6.26
CA PRO A 308 9.91 -4.70 5.84
C PRO A 308 9.66 -3.21 5.58
N ASN A 309 10.68 -2.39 5.86
CA ASN A 309 10.66 -0.97 5.51
C ASN A 309 10.74 -0.81 3.98
N GLY A 310 9.84 0.00 3.42
CA GLY A 310 9.87 0.35 2.01
C GLY A 310 10.73 1.58 1.77
N THR A 311 11.43 1.59 0.66
CA THR A 311 12.38 2.64 0.26
C THR A 311 12.37 2.75 -1.26
N ALA A 312 13.02 3.77 -1.82
CA ALA A 312 13.23 3.89 -3.26
C ALA A 312 13.79 2.59 -3.91
N GLY A 313 14.62 1.83 -3.18
CA GLY A 313 15.24 0.60 -3.67
C GLY A 313 14.27 -0.57 -3.93
N ASN A 314 13.10 -0.56 -3.30
CA ASN A 314 12.08 -1.60 -3.50
C ASN A 314 10.71 -1.02 -3.89
N ALA A 315 10.56 0.31 -3.96
CA ALA A 315 9.31 0.96 -4.29
C ALA A 315 8.78 0.59 -5.68
N SER A 316 9.64 0.29 -6.64
CA SER A 316 9.23 -0.11 -8.00
C SER A 316 8.69 -1.54 -8.10
N THR A 317 8.93 -2.40 -7.11
CA THR A 317 8.50 -3.82 -7.11
C THR A 317 7.58 -4.17 -5.95
N GLY A 318 7.56 -3.35 -4.90
CA GLY A 318 6.89 -3.63 -3.63
C GLY A 318 7.69 -4.55 -2.69
N GLY A 319 8.90 -4.99 -3.08
CA GLY A 319 9.71 -5.87 -2.24
C GLY A 319 9.00 -7.18 -1.90
N GLN A 320 9.08 -7.61 -0.64
CA GLN A 320 8.50 -8.87 -0.17
C GLN A 320 6.97 -8.77 -0.02
N TYR A 321 6.26 -9.72 -0.62
CA TYR A 321 4.82 -9.94 -0.41
C TYR A 321 4.60 -11.14 0.51
N PHE A 322 3.58 -11.07 1.35
CA PHE A 322 3.15 -12.14 2.27
C PHE A 322 1.99 -12.96 1.70
N THR A 323 1.16 -12.38 0.83
CA THR A 323 -0.06 -13.03 0.30
C THR A 323 0.13 -13.72 -1.05
N GLY A 324 1.37 -13.94 -1.51
CA GLY A 324 1.68 -14.59 -2.80
C GLY A 324 3.00 -15.37 -2.82
N SER A 325 2.93 -16.66 -3.18
CA SER A 325 4.05 -17.60 -3.42
C SER A 325 5.11 -17.72 -2.31
N GLY A 326 4.76 -18.36 -1.21
CA GLY A 326 5.53 -19.47 -0.62
C GLY A 326 7.04 -19.33 -0.36
N VAL A 327 7.60 -18.13 -0.20
CA VAL A 327 8.99 -17.95 0.23
C VAL A 327 9.07 -16.81 1.23
N CYS A 328 9.24 -17.16 2.50
CA CYS A 328 9.80 -16.25 3.50
C CYS A 328 11.07 -16.90 4.05
N SER A 329 12.17 -16.16 3.96
CA SER A 329 13.44 -16.51 4.58
C SER A 329 13.25 -16.46 6.08
N GLY A 330 13.50 -17.58 6.76
CA GLY A 330 13.71 -17.58 8.21
C GLY A 330 14.93 -16.73 8.59
N PRO A 331 15.11 -16.44 9.88
CA PRO A 331 16.31 -15.75 10.36
C PRO A 331 17.54 -16.53 9.89
N ARG A 332 18.51 -15.82 9.32
CA ARG A 332 19.81 -16.40 8.98
C ARG A 332 20.46 -16.91 10.27
N GLU A 333 20.31 -18.19 10.57
CA GLU A 333 21.21 -18.86 11.52
C GLU A 333 22.60 -18.95 10.89
N GLY A 334 23.58 -18.69 11.74
CA GLY A 334 24.97 -18.49 11.37
C GLY A 334 25.60 -19.70 10.69
N LEU A 335 26.62 -19.37 9.92
CA LEU A 335 27.71 -20.24 9.51
C LEU A 335 28.08 -21.25 10.62
N GLN A 336 27.96 -22.55 10.35
CA GLN A 336 28.89 -23.54 10.89
C GLN A 336 29.05 -24.70 9.90
N LEU A 337 30.15 -24.63 9.14
CA LEU A 337 30.74 -25.78 8.47
C LEU A 337 31.56 -26.56 9.51
N THR A 338 31.24 -27.84 9.71
CA THR A 338 32.16 -28.98 9.51
C THR A 338 31.44 -30.32 9.75
N PRO A 339 31.61 -31.33 8.89
CA PRO A 339 31.21 -32.71 9.19
C PRO A 339 32.33 -33.40 9.97
N MET A 340 32.01 -33.94 11.15
CA MET A 340 32.93 -34.83 11.86
C MET A 340 32.69 -36.27 11.41
N VAL A 341 33.81 -36.87 11.00
CA VAL A 341 33.98 -38.19 10.39
C VAL A 341 33.42 -39.33 11.26
N LEU A 342 32.74 -40.28 10.61
CA LEU A 342 32.43 -41.61 11.12
C LEU A 342 33.70 -42.29 11.65
N LEU A 343 33.72 -42.64 12.93
CA LEU A 343 34.60 -43.71 13.43
C LEU A 343 33.76 -44.89 13.86
N THR A 344 33.80 -45.93 13.02
CA THR A 344 33.39 -47.29 13.33
C THR A 344 34.30 -47.88 14.40
N PHE A 345 33.72 -48.36 15.49
CA PHE A 345 34.32 -49.40 16.32
C PHE A 345 33.36 -50.59 16.39
N ALA A 346 33.80 -51.69 15.79
CA ALA A 346 33.28 -53.03 16.03
C ALA A 346 34.31 -53.78 16.89
N LEU A 347 33.83 -54.44 17.95
CA LEU A 347 34.29 -55.69 18.58
C LEU A 347 33.73 -55.73 20.02
N VAL A 348 33.34 -56.81 20.68
CA VAL A 348 32.91 -58.20 20.38
C VAL A 348 32.72 -58.88 21.78
N VAL A 349 31.86 -59.90 21.86
CA VAL A 349 31.57 -60.81 23.02
C VAL A 349 30.77 -60.19 24.19
N GLY A 350 29.75 -60.81 24.79
CA GLY A 350 29.12 -62.11 24.63
C GLY A 350 28.16 -62.40 25.81
N ILE A 351 27.07 -63.10 25.48
CA ILE A 351 26.20 -64.04 26.23
C ILE A 351 26.38 -64.15 27.77
N LEU A 352 25.27 -64.02 28.52
CA LEU A 352 24.68 -65.01 29.47
C LEU A 352 23.82 -64.35 30.57
N TRP A 353 22.50 -64.35 30.37
CA TRP A 353 21.40 -64.87 31.21
C TRP A 353 20.09 -64.15 30.86
#